data_AF-A0A1Y4CPB2-F1
#
_entry.id   AF-A0A1Y4CPB2-F1
#
_cell.length_a   1.000
_cell.length_b   1.000
_cell.length_c   1.000
_cell.angle_alpha   90.00
_cell.angle_beta   90.00
_cell.angle_gamma   90.00
#
_symmetry.space_group_name_H-M   'P 1'
#
loop_
_entity.id
_entity.type
_entity.pdbx_description
1 polymer ?
#
loop_
_entity_poly.entity_id
_entity_poly.type
_entity_poly.pdbx_seq_one_letter_code
_entity_poly.pdbx_strand_id
1 'polypeptide(L)'
;MGLFDKLRGKKEPDVWEDAAKMTPRFYRDKDDDHPMGMLLLHEDRKTMLPRYPQTMYQVSGEAVFDWRLLLVSNEAGDLLATMDYFEALDLIEPDALATDANFVLTPSYTTADLLDLAARSYSAQ
;
A
#
# COMPACT_ATOMS: atom_id res chain seq x y z
N MET A 1 -13.68 36.26 32.42
CA MET A 1 -12.79 35.94 31.29
C MET A 1 -11.69 35.04 31.83
N GLY A 2 -11.47 33.79 31.47
CA GLY A 2 -12.19 32.78 30.69
C GLY A 2 -11.39 31.49 30.92
N LEU A 3 -11.96 30.54 31.68
CA LEU A 3 -11.32 29.26 32.06
C LEU A 3 -11.09 28.30 30.87
N PHE A 4 -11.35 28.76 29.65
CA PHE A 4 -11.34 27.96 28.42
C PHE A 4 -10.00 28.01 27.67
N ASP A 5 -9.06 28.89 28.02
CA ASP A 5 -7.79 29.01 27.28
C ASP A 5 -6.77 27.89 27.58
N LYS A 6 -7.04 27.04 28.59
CA LYS A 6 -6.17 25.89 28.95
C LYS A 6 -6.56 24.56 28.27
N LEU A 7 -7.59 24.56 27.42
CA LEU A 7 -8.06 23.39 26.68
C LEU A 7 -7.67 23.42 25.19
N ARG A 8 -6.66 24.20 24.80
CA ARG A 8 -5.94 23.96 23.55
C ARG A 8 -5.11 22.69 23.73
N GLY A 9 -5.81 21.56 23.74
CA GLY A 9 -5.22 20.23 23.68
C GLY A 9 -4.23 20.24 22.52
N LYS A 10 -3.02 19.71 22.77
CA LYS A 10 -2.13 19.34 21.69
C LYS A 10 -2.98 18.52 20.72
N LYS A 11 -3.18 19.04 19.50
CA LYS A 11 -3.85 18.30 18.43
C LYS A 11 -3.08 16.99 18.33
N GLU A 12 -3.73 15.85 18.60
CA GLU A 12 -3.07 14.57 18.39
C GLU A 12 -2.56 14.54 16.95
N PRO A 13 -1.32 14.09 16.72
CA PRO A 13 -0.78 14.01 15.38
C PRO A 13 -1.71 13.16 14.53
N ASP A 14 -2.03 13.65 13.34
CA ASP A 14 -2.89 12.93 12.42
C ASP A 14 -2.14 11.67 11.98
N VAL A 15 -2.73 10.49 12.16
CA VAL A 15 -2.04 9.22 11.82
C VAL A 15 -1.64 9.17 10.35
N TRP A 16 -2.42 9.85 9.49
CA TRP A 16 -2.21 9.98 8.05
C TRP A 16 -1.18 11.06 7.67
N GLU A 17 -0.72 11.86 8.64
CA GLU A 17 0.32 12.86 8.41
C GLU A 17 1.59 12.18 7.86
N ASP A 18 2.13 12.81 6.82
CA ASP A 18 3.29 12.36 6.02
C ASP A 18 3.13 11.01 5.30
N ALA A 19 1.92 10.45 5.24
CA ALA A 19 1.66 9.22 4.51
C ALA A 19 1.78 9.42 2.99
N ALA A 20 2.56 8.55 2.34
CA ALA A 20 2.70 8.58 0.88
C ALA A 20 1.53 7.84 0.24
N LYS A 21 0.81 8.50 -0.68
CA LYS A 21 -0.19 7.81 -1.49
C LYS A 21 0.49 6.92 -2.52
N MET A 22 0.22 5.61 -2.49
CA MET A 22 0.78 4.72 -3.49
C MET A 22 0.08 4.93 -4.84
N THR A 23 0.90 5.16 -5.88
CA THR A 23 0.41 5.37 -7.25
C THR A 23 0.82 4.18 -8.11
N PRO A 24 -0.12 3.52 -8.78
CA PRO A 24 0.20 2.36 -9.61
C PRO A 24 0.93 2.75 -10.89
N ARG A 25 1.72 1.82 -11.40
CA ARG A 25 2.24 1.81 -12.76
C ARG A 25 1.47 0.78 -13.58
N PHE A 26 1.16 1.11 -14.83
CA PHE A 26 0.38 0.24 -15.69
C PHE A 26 1.24 -0.36 -16.81
N TYR A 27 0.98 -1.63 -17.09
CA TYR A 27 1.63 -2.41 -18.14
C TYR A 27 0.56 -3.17 -18.92
N ARG A 28 0.96 -3.77 -20.05
CA ARG A 28 0.14 -4.74 -20.76
C ARG A 28 0.76 -6.12 -20.63
N ASP A 29 -0.07 -7.11 -20.36
CA ASP A 29 0.33 -8.50 -20.42
C ASP A 29 0.80 -8.85 -21.84
N LYS A 30 1.83 -9.71 -21.94
CA LYS A 30 2.45 -10.00 -23.24
C LYS A 30 1.68 -11.03 -24.06
N ASP A 31 0.87 -11.86 -23.41
CA ASP A 31 0.22 -13.00 -24.04
C ASP A 31 -1.18 -12.63 -24.55
N ASP A 32 -1.94 -11.82 -23.81
CA ASP A 32 -3.32 -11.44 -24.17
C ASP A 32 -3.59 -9.91 -24.23
N ASP A 33 -2.56 -9.08 -24.03
CA ASP A 33 -2.59 -7.62 -24.10
C ASP A 33 -3.55 -6.94 -23.08
N HIS A 34 -3.99 -7.64 -22.02
CA HIS A 34 -4.83 -7.02 -21.00
C HIS A 34 -4.02 -6.05 -20.10
N PRO A 35 -4.65 -4.97 -19.58
CA PRO A 35 -3.95 -4.01 -18.73
C PRO A 35 -3.74 -4.57 -17.31
N MET A 36 -2.51 -4.42 -16.81
CA MET A 36 -2.10 -4.81 -15.46
C MET A 36 -1.70 -3.59 -14.63
N GLY A 37 -2.04 -3.58 -13.35
CA GLY A 37 -1.65 -2.56 -12.39
C GLY A 37 -0.58 -3.07 -11.42
N MET A 38 0.54 -2.36 -11.31
CA MET A 38 1.63 -2.67 -10.40
C MET A 38 1.79 -1.58 -9.36
N LEU A 39 1.79 -1.97 -8.09
CA LEU A 39 1.92 -1.12 -6.92
C LEU A 39 3.26 -1.43 -6.24
N LEU A 40 4.10 -0.43 -6.00
CA LEU A 40 5.44 -0.63 -5.46
C LEU A 40 5.49 -0.18 -4.00
N LEU A 41 5.75 -1.13 -3.10
CA LEU A 41 5.94 -0.89 -1.68
C LEU A 41 7.43 -0.86 -1.36
N HIS A 42 7.86 0.22 -0.70
CA HIS A 42 9.25 0.47 -0.32
C HIS A 42 9.34 0.76 1.18
N GLU A 43 10.55 0.66 1.73
CA GLU A 43 10.85 1.02 3.11
C GLU A 43 10.64 2.52 3.43
N ASP A 44 10.78 2.83 4.72
CA ASP A 44 11.04 4.18 5.28
C ASP A 44 9.90 5.20 5.18
N ARG A 45 8.69 4.77 4.85
CA ARG A 45 7.50 5.63 4.86
C ARG A 45 6.22 4.87 5.12
N LYS A 46 5.31 5.53 5.82
CA LYS A 46 3.90 5.11 5.86
C LYS A 46 3.33 5.22 4.46
N THR A 47 2.57 4.22 4.03
CA THR A 47 2.06 4.19 2.67
C THR A 47 0.56 3.92 2.66
N MET A 48 -0.18 4.69 1.86
CA MET A 48 -1.61 4.50 1.65
C MET A 48 -1.83 3.55 0.48
N LEU A 49 -2.28 2.33 0.77
CA LEU A 49 -2.62 1.29 -0.19
C LEU A 49 -4.09 1.41 -0.60
N PRO A 50 -4.44 1.51 -1.89
CA PRO A 50 -5.83 1.58 -2.33
C PRO A 50 -6.59 0.28 -2.07
N ARG A 51 -7.71 0.30 -1.33
CA ARG A 51 -8.53 -0.89 -1.08
C ARG A 51 -9.17 -1.48 -2.33
N TYR A 52 -9.58 -0.60 -3.25
CA TYR A 52 -10.35 -0.98 -4.43
C TYR A 52 -9.73 -0.36 -5.70
N PRO A 53 -8.48 -0.67 -6.05
CA PRO A 53 -7.80 -0.04 -7.18
C PRO A 53 -8.52 -0.26 -8.52
N GLN A 54 -9.23 -1.39 -8.67
CA GLN A 54 -10.09 -1.70 -9.82
C GLN A 54 -11.25 -0.72 -10.02
N THR A 55 -11.64 0.03 -8.98
CA THR A 55 -12.68 1.07 -9.07
C THR A 55 -12.10 2.48 -9.24
N MET A 56 -10.81 2.64 -8.96
CA MET A 56 -10.11 3.93 -8.96
C MET A 56 -9.37 4.20 -10.27
N TYR A 57 -9.02 3.15 -11.00
CA TYR A 57 -8.13 3.24 -12.16
C TYR A 57 -8.67 2.49 -13.37
N GLN A 58 -8.36 3.04 -14.55
CA GLN A 58 -8.63 2.46 -15.86
C GLN A 58 -7.50 2.85 -16.82
N VAL A 59 -7.22 1.99 -17.81
CA VAL A 59 -6.21 2.26 -18.85
C VAL A 59 -6.93 2.37 -20.18
N SER A 60 -6.90 3.54 -20.81
CA SER A 60 -7.60 3.78 -22.09
C SER A 60 -9.11 3.45 -22.06
N GLY A 61 -9.74 3.57 -20.90
CA GLY A 61 -11.16 3.21 -20.69
C GLY A 61 -11.40 1.72 -20.41
N GLU A 62 -10.35 0.91 -20.38
CA GLU A 62 -10.40 -0.50 -19.98
C GLU A 62 -10.22 -0.63 -18.46
N ALA A 63 -11.02 -1.49 -17.84
CA ALA A 63 -10.87 -1.84 -16.44
C ALA A 63 -9.59 -2.67 -16.23
N VAL A 64 -8.90 -2.43 -15.11
CA VAL A 64 -7.70 -3.16 -14.72
C VAL A 64 -8.10 -4.19 -13.65
N PHE A 65 -7.93 -5.47 -13.96
CA PHE A 65 -8.32 -6.57 -13.07
C PHE A 65 -7.12 -7.33 -12.49
N ASP A 66 -5.98 -7.39 -13.19
CA ASP A 66 -4.74 -7.95 -12.64
C ASP A 66 -3.98 -6.84 -11.89
N TRP A 67 -3.83 -7.05 -10.58
CA TRP A 67 -3.14 -6.14 -9.68
C TRP A 67 -2.02 -6.88 -8.95
N ARG A 68 -0.81 -6.32 -8.99
CA ARG A 68 0.37 -6.88 -8.33
C ARG A 68 0.96 -5.90 -7.33
N LEU A 69 1.37 -6.42 -6.18
CA LEU A 69 2.23 -5.71 -5.24
C LEU A 69 3.68 -6.14 -5.46
N LEU A 70 4.56 -5.18 -5.68
CA LEU A 70 6.00 -5.38 -5.79
C LEU A 70 6.64 -4.88 -4.50
N LEU A 71 7.35 -5.76 -3.81
CA LEU A 71 8.13 -5.42 -2.62
C LEU A 71 9.55 -5.08 -3.06
N VAL A 72 9.95 -3.82 -2.90
CA VAL A 72 11.23 -3.33 -3.40
C VAL A 72 12.04 -2.77 -2.24
N SER A 73 13.25 -3.28 -2.07
CA SER A 73 14.17 -2.77 -1.05
C SER A 73 15.03 -1.65 -1.62
N ASN A 74 15.03 -0.50 -0.94
CA ASN A 74 15.98 0.57 -1.22
C ASN A 74 17.37 0.21 -0.67
N GLU A 75 17.42 -0.52 0.46
CA GLU A 75 18.67 -0.99 1.07
C GLU A 75 19.41 -1.99 0.17
N ALA A 76 18.70 -3.01 -0.32
CA ALA A 76 19.27 -4.01 -1.24
C ALA A 76 19.35 -3.50 -2.70
N GLY A 77 18.56 -2.48 -3.03
CA GLY A 77 18.46 -1.96 -4.41
C GLY A 77 17.81 -2.95 -5.38
N ASP A 78 16.94 -3.83 -4.89
CA ASP A 78 16.38 -4.94 -5.67
C ASP A 78 14.89 -5.21 -5.36
N LEU A 79 14.23 -5.93 -6.27
CA LEU A 79 12.90 -6.50 -6.09
C LEU A 79 13.00 -7.75 -5.20
N LEU A 80 12.36 -7.72 -4.05
CA LEU A 80 12.34 -8.83 -3.10
C LEU A 80 11.31 -9.89 -3.50
N ALA A 81 10.10 -9.46 -3.88
CA ALA A 81 9.00 -10.34 -4.22
C ALA A 81 7.94 -9.63 -5.08
N THR A 82 7.14 -10.43 -5.79
CA THR A 82 5.91 -10.00 -6.46
C THR A 82 4.75 -10.84 -5.91
N MET A 83 3.67 -10.19 -5.52
CA MET A 83 2.50 -10.81 -4.90
C MET A 83 1.23 -10.40 -5.64
N ASP A 84 0.19 -11.22 -5.56
CA ASP A 84 -1.17 -10.75 -5.85
C ASP A 84 -1.52 -9.61 -4.88
N TYR A 85 -2.08 -8.53 -5.40
CA TYR A 85 -2.32 -7.34 -4.61
C TYR A 85 -3.38 -7.55 -3.52
N PHE A 86 -4.43 -8.32 -3.80
CA PHE A 86 -5.53 -8.49 -2.86
C PHE A 86 -5.16 -9.48 -1.76
N GLU A 87 -4.43 -10.56 -2.10
CA GLU A 87 -3.83 -11.44 -1.08
C GLU A 87 -2.86 -10.67 -0.19
N ALA A 88 -2.02 -9.80 -0.76
CA ALA A 88 -1.13 -8.96 0.01
C ALA A 88 -1.89 -7.99 0.94
N LEU A 89 -3.00 -7.42 0.47
CA LEU A 89 -3.81 -6.50 1.25
C LEU A 89 -4.42 -7.20 2.48
N ASP A 90 -4.91 -8.43 2.32
CA ASP A 90 -5.46 -9.24 3.42
C ASP A 90 -4.40 -9.56 4.48
N LEU A 91 -3.13 -9.71 4.08
CA LEU A 91 -2.00 -9.92 5.00
C LEU A 91 -1.59 -8.63 5.73
N ILE A 92 -1.68 -7.48 5.06
CA ILE A 92 -1.23 -6.18 5.56
C ILE A 92 -2.28 -5.52 6.46
N GLU A 93 -3.56 -5.62 6.12
CA GLU A 93 -4.63 -4.88 6.80
C GLU A 93 -4.71 -5.12 8.32
N PRO A 94 -4.48 -6.34 8.86
CA PRO A 94 -4.47 -6.57 10.31
C PRO A 94 -3.42 -5.74 11.07
N ASP A 95 -2.30 -5.42 10.42
CA ASP A 95 -1.18 -4.68 11.00
C ASP A 95 -1.17 -3.19 10.58
N ALA A 96 -2.26 -2.71 9.96
CA ALA A 96 -2.38 -1.34 9.48
C ALA A 96 -2.49 -0.33 10.62
N LEU A 97 -1.87 0.85 10.43
CA LEU A 97 -1.96 1.96 11.38
C LEU A 97 -3.36 2.57 11.43
N ALA A 98 -4.04 2.58 10.28
CA ALA A 98 -5.40 3.07 10.13
C ALA A 98 -6.01 2.55 8.81
N THR A 99 -7.33 2.58 8.72
CA THR A 99 -8.04 2.33 7.46
C THR A 99 -9.15 3.35 7.28
N ASP A 100 -9.50 3.64 6.02
CA ASP A 100 -10.70 4.40 5.67
C ASP A 100 -11.47 3.70 4.55
N ALA A 101 -12.45 4.38 3.94
CA ALA A 101 -13.26 3.81 2.86
C ALA A 101 -12.45 3.43 1.61
N ASN A 102 -11.29 4.04 1.39
CA ASN A 102 -10.51 3.94 0.16
C ASN A 102 -9.10 3.39 0.38
N PHE A 103 -8.53 3.50 1.57
CA PHE A 103 -7.12 3.24 1.83
C PHE A 103 -6.88 2.43 3.09
N VAL A 104 -5.84 1.59 3.03
CA VAL A 104 -5.17 0.98 4.18
C VAL A 104 -3.85 1.71 4.38
N LEU A 105 -3.60 2.22 5.59
CA LEU A 105 -2.36 2.89 5.95
C LEU A 105 -1.38 1.90 6.57
N THR A 106 -0.29 1.62 5.85
CA THR A 106 0.77 0.77 6.37
C THR A 106 1.66 1.51 7.35
N PRO A 107 2.31 0.81 8.30
CA PRO A 107 3.48 1.35 8.96
C PRO A 107 4.61 1.62 7.95
N SER A 108 5.66 2.29 8.42
CA SER A 108 6.93 2.31 7.71
C SER A 108 7.58 0.94 7.83
N TYR A 109 7.77 0.27 6.71
CA TYR A 109 8.43 -1.04 6.68
C TYR A 109 9.95 -0.92 6.64
N THR A 110 10.61 -1.93 7.18
CA THR A 110 12.02 -2.24 6.96
C THR A 110 12.17 -3.34 5.90
N THR A 111 13.40 -3.57 5.41
CA THR A 111 13.71 -4.69 4.51
C THR A 111 13.26 -6.03 5.09
N ALA A 112 13.43 -6.22 6.40
CA ALA A 112 13.03 -7.43 7.10
C ALA A 112 11.50 -7.60 7.13
N ASP A 113 10.74 -6.52 7.34
CA ASP A 113 9.28 -6.58 7.33
C ASP A 113 8.75 -6.92 5.94
N LEU A 114 9.36 -6.39 4.89
CA LEU A 114 9.00 -6.74 3.51
C LEU A 114 9.30 -8.20 3.19
N LEU A 115 10.42 -8.74 3.66
CA LEU A 115 10.75 -10.17 3.51
C LEU A 115 9.80 -11.08 4.30
N ASP A 116 9.41 -10.68 5.51
CA ASP A 116 8.43 -11.42 6.31
C ASP A 116 7.06 -11.44 5.61
N LEU A 117 6.61 -10.29 5.10
CA LEU A 117 5.39 -10.20 4.31
C LEU A 117 5.43 -11.14 3.08
N ALA A 118 6.55 -11.18 2.36
CA ALA A 118 6.74 -12.13 1.26
C ALA A 118 6.63 -13.59 1.73
N ALA A 119 7.28 -13.95 2.84
CA ALA A 119 7.25 -15.30 3.38
C ALA A 119 5.84 -15.74 3.84
N ARG A 120 5.07 -14.80 4.41
CA ARG A 120 3.66 -15.02 4.79
C ARG A 120 2.79 -15.33 3.57
N SER A 121 3.04 -14.69 2.43
CA SER A 121 2.36 -14.96 1.17
C SER A 121 2.57 -16.39 0.68
N TYR A 122 3.82 -16.87 0.69
CA TYR A 122 4.14 -18.23 0.23
C TYR A 122 3.60 -19.33 1.16
N SER A 123 3.40 -19.02 2.44
CA SER A 123 2.89 -19.96 3.43
C SER A 123 1.36 -20.09 3.41
N ALA A 124 0.67 -19.17 2.74
CA ALA A 124 -0.79 -19.15 2.62
C ALA A 124 -1.32 -19.88 1.37
N GLN A 125 -0.42 -20.30 0.47
CA GLN A 125 -0.70 -21.03 -0.77
C GLN A 125 -0.55 -22.54 -0.57
#